data_AF-A0A7G1IIF9-F1
#
_entry.id   AF-A0A7G1IIF9-F1
#
_cell.length_a   1.000
_cell.length_b   1.000
_cell.length_c   1.000
_cell.angle_alpha   90.00
_cell.angle_beta   90.00
_cell.angle_gamma   90.00
#
_symmetry.space_group_name_H-M   'P 1'
#
loop_
_entity.id
_entity.type
_entity.pdbx_description
1 polymer ?
#
loop_
_entity_poly.entity_id
_entity_poly.type
_entity_poly.pdbx_seq_one_letter_code
_entity_poly.pdbx_strand_id
1 'polypeptide(L)'
;MDDAENRAIMGDAAPTAEAVLAAAHGAGLPVRATCVMSTAGVVDPGQVWAYIGAFTALGITEFTFKHTYVASARSLFSSSDANLWCREHQIHADPFAGRGHVVGKLPWGPEIRRIGKVQVCHYYEPTPEWELRHRLARSSNLLADGRVYASLEDRASLLYRLDCSPMRAANR
;
A
#
# COMPACT_ATOMS: atom_id res chain seq x y z
N MET A 1 6.33 14.12 -6.77
CA MET A 1 5.46 14.18 -5.60
C MET A 1 6.15 14.91 -4.48
N ASP A 2 5.87 16.20 -4.42
CA ASP A 2 6.09 17.04 -3.24
C ASP A 2 4.81 17.10 -2.39
N ASP A 3 4.85 17.81 -1.26
CA ASP A 3 3.70 17.95 -0.38
C ASP A 3 2.53 18.72 -1.01
N ALA A 4 2.79 19.58 -1.99
CA ALA A 4 1.74 20.33 -2.68
C ALA A 4 0.94 19.40 -3.61
N GLU A 5 1.63 18.57 -4.38
CA GLU A 5 1.02 17.50 -5.18
C GLU A 5 0.25 16.52 -4.27
N ASN A 6 0.80 16.15 -3.11
CA ASN A 6 0.11 15.29 -2.15
C ASN A 6 -1.19 15.93 -1.61
N ARG A 7 -1.17 17.21 -1.22
CA ARG A 7 -2.38 17.90 -0.74
C ARG A 7 -3.43 18.09 -1.82
N ALA A 8 -3.03 18.29 -3.08
CA ALA A 8 -3.97 18.36 -4.19
C ALA A 8 -4.76 17.04 -4.36
N ILE A 9 -4.14 15.90 -4.02
CA ILE A 9 -4.76 14.57 -4.12
C ILE A 9 -5.51 14.19 -2.82
N MET A 10 -4.88 14.40 -1.66
CA MET A 10 -5.32 13.89 -0.36
C MET A 10 -6.09 14.93 0.47
N GLY A 11 -6.16 16.18 0.00
CA GLY A 11 -6.76 17.33 0.69
C GLY A 11 -5.76 18.11 1.55
N ASP A 12 -6.15 19.33 1.91
CA ASP A 12 -5.29 20.30 2.63
C ASP A 12 -4.82 19.81 4.00
N ALA A 13 -5.54 18.86 4.60
CA ALA A 13 -5.20 18.25 5.89
C ALA A 13 -4.11 17.17 5.78
N ALA A 14 -3.67 16.80 4.57
CA ALA A 14 -2.61 15.82 4.39
C ALA A 14 -1.31 16.29 5.06
N PRO A 15 -0.71 15.46 5.94
CA PRO A 15 0.53 15.83 6.60
C PRO A 15 1.69 15.88 5.61
N THR A 16 2.71 16.70 5.92
CA THR A 16 3.96 16.69 5.17
C THR A 16 4.73 15.40 5.44
N ALA A 17 5.61 15.02 4.51
CA ALA A 17 6.48 13.87 4.70
C ALA A 17 7.33 13.99 5.98
N GLU A 18 7.87 15.17 6.28
CA GLU A 18 8.67 15.43 7.48
C GLU A 18 7.86 15.28 8.76
N ALA A 19 6.58 15.72 8.77
CA ALA A 19 5.72 15.58 9.94
C ALA A 19 5.43 14.10 10.25
N VAL A 20 5.17 13.30 9.22
CA VAL A 20 4.97 11.84 9.36
C VAL A 20 6.24 11.17 9.88
N LEU A 21 7.40 11.53 9.32
CA LEU A 21 8.70 10.97 9.73
C LEU A 21 9.06 11.34 11.16
N ALA A 22 8.85 12.60 11.56
CA ALA A 22 9.11 13.04 12.93
C ALA A 22 8.26 12.27 13.94
N ALA A 23 6.97 12.06 13.64
CA ALA A 23 6.08 11.27 14.50
C ALA A 23 6.51 9.81 14.59
N ALA A 24 6.85 9.17 13.47
CA ALA A 24 7.31 7.79 13.44
C ALA A 24 8.64 7.61 14.20
N HIS A 25 9.62 8.49 13.98
CA HIS A 25 10.90 8.47 14.68
C HIS A 25 10.74 8.72 16.18
N GLY A 26 9.87 9.65 16.59
CA GLY A 26 9.55 9.90 17.99
C GLY A 26 8.96 8.68 18.70
N ALA A 27 8.29 7.80 17.96
CA ALA A 27 7.76 6.53 18.44
C ALA A 27 8.73 5.33 18.25
N GLY A 28 9.93 5.54 17.70
CA GLY A 28 10.89 4.48 17.41
C GLY A 28 10.43 3.49 16.32
N LEU A 29 9.51 3.91 15.44
CA LEU A 29 8.95 3.07 14.39
C LEU A 29 9.78 3.16 13.10
N PRO A 30 10.17 2.03 12.49
CA PRO A 30 10.80 2.05 11.18
C PRO A 30 9.79 2.51 10.12
N VAL A 31 10.29 3.23 9.11
CA VAL A 31 9.45 3.76 8.04
C VAL A 31 9.83 3.14 6.71
N ARG A 32 8.81 2.70 5.97
CA ARG A 32 8.91 2.21 4.60
C ARG A 32 7.99 3.04 3.70
N ALA A 33 8.58 3.73 2.73
CA ALA A 33 7.80 4.51 1.77
C ALA A 33 7.10 3.56 0.78
N THR A 34 5.81 3.76 0.56
CA THR A 34 5.01 2.97 -0.37
C THR A 34 4.49 3.84 -1.50
N CYS A 35 4.68 3.40 -2.74
CA CYS A 35 4.17 4.06 -3.95
C CYS A 35 3.29 3.08 -4.74
N VAL A 36 2.12 3.54 -5.20
CA VAL A 36 1.32 2.81 -6.18
C VAL A 36 1.75 3.26 -7.58
N MET A 37 2.21 2.31 -8.39
CA MET A 37 2.58 2.53 -9.78
C MET A 37 1.34 2.50 -10.67
N SER A 38 1.23 3.49 -11.56
CA SER A 38 0.13 3.60 -12.51
C SER A 38 0.54 4.47 -13.70
N THR A 39 -0.14 4.31 -14.84
CA THR A 39 0.17 5.10 -16.05
C THR A 39 -0.13 6.60 -15.90
N ALA A 40 -0.90 7.00 -14.88
CA ALA A 40 -1.19 8.39 -14.53
C ALA A 40 -0.39 8.90 -13.31
N GLY A 41 0.57 8.11 -12.81
CA GLY A 41 1.41 8.44 -11.67
C GLY A 41 2.86 8.08 -11.92
N VAL A 42 3.45 7.23 -11.07
CA VAL A 42 4.82 6.72 -11.26
C VAL A 42 4.80 5.57 -12.27
N VAL A 43 5.33 5.84 -13.48
CA VAL A 43 5.17 4.94 -14.63
C VAL A 43 6.38 4.03 -14.87
N ASP A 44 7.57 4.59 -14.85
CA ASP A 44 8.77 3.95 -15.38
C ASP A 44 9.90 3.87 -14.36
N PRO A 45 10.98 3.10 -14.63
CA PRO A 45 12.10 2.98 -13.71
C PRO A 45 12.76 4.32 -13.35
N GLY A 46 12.80 5.29 -14.26
CA GLY A 46 13.38 6.61 -13.99
C GLY A 46 12.58 7.35 -12.92
N GLN A 47 11.26 7.37 -13.05
CA GLN A 47 10.36 7.97 -12.06
C GLN A 47 10.41 7.25 -10.71
N VAL A 48 10.51 5.92 -10.72
CA VAL A 48 10.72 5.10 -9.52
C VAL A 48 11.99 5.53 -8.77
N TRP A 49 13.10 5.72 -9.49
CA TRP A 49 14.35 6.18 -8.88
C TRP A 49 14.30 7.64 -8.42
N ALA A 50 13.55 8.51 -9.10
CA ALA A 50 13.29 9.86 -8.63
C ALA A 50 12.51 9.87 -7.30
N TYR A 51 11.48 9.01 -7.18
CA TYR A 51 10.73 8.81 -5.94
C TYR A 51 11.65 8.32 -4.80
N ILE A 52 12.47 7.29 -5.08
CA ILE A 52 13.46 6.79 -4.11
C ILE A 52 14.40 7.91 -3.68
N GLY A 53 14.92 8.70 -4.62
CA GLY A 53 15.83 9.81 -4.35
C GLY A 53 15.23 10.85 -3.41
N ALA A 54 13.99 11.28 -3.68
CA ALA A 54 13.29 12.27 -2.87
C ALA A 54 13.15 11.83 -1.40
N PHE A 55 12.75 10.58 -1.16
CA PHE A 55 12.55 10.06 0.20
C PHE A 55 13.85 9.59 0.87
N THR A 56 14.86 9.20 0.10
CA THR A 56 16.20 8.91 0.65
C THR A 56 16.84 10.18 1.22
N ALA A 57 16.57 11.35 0.60
CA ALA A 57 17.01 12.63 1.15
C ALA A 57 16.39 12.95 2.53
N LEU A 58 15.25 12.33 2.85
CA LEU A 58 14.58 12.40 4.16
C LEU A 58 14.99 11.26 5.12
N GLY A 59 15.95 10.41 4.72
CA GLY A 59 16.47 9.32 5.54
C GLY A 59 15.74 7.98 5.40
N ILE A 60 14.76 7.86 4.49
CA ILE A 60 14.08 6.58 4.24
C ILE A 60 14.98 5.64 3.43
N THR A 61 15.09 4.39 3.88
CA THR A 61 15.92 3.36 3.23
C THR A 61 15.11 2.17 2.71
N GLU A 62 13.82 2.08 3.05
CA GLU A 62 12.94 1.00 2.63
C GLU A 62 11.79 1.49 1.76
N PHE A 63 11.55 0.79 0.66
CA PHE A 63 10.60 1.18 -0.36
C PHE A 63 9.75 0.00 -0.82
N THR A 64 8.50 0.30 -1.15
CA THR A 64 7.57 -0.66 -1.75
C THR A 64 6.83 -0.01 -2.89
N PHE A 65 6.82 -0.70 -4.03
CA PHE A 65 6.11 -0.31 -5.23
C PHE A 65 5.03 -1.35 -5.49
N LYS A 66 3.78 -0.89 -5.50
CA LYS A 66 2.61 -1.74 -5.68
C LYS A 66 1.93 -1.41 -6.99
N HIS A 67 1.27 -2.39 -7.57
CA HIS A 67 0.41 -2.16 -8.74
C HIS A 67 -0.91 -1.53 -8.28
N THR A 68 -1.63 -0.90 -9.20
CA THR A 68 -3.04 -0.57 -8.96
C THR A 68 -3.81 -1.85 -8.64
N TYR A 69 -4.70 -1.75 -7.66
CA TYR A 69 -5.51 -2.87 -7.20
C TYR A 69 -6.77 -2.98 -8.06
N VAL A 70 -6.89 -4.08 -8.81
CA VAL A 70 -8.12 -4.39 -9.54
C VAL A 70 -8.94 -5.36 -8.70
N ALA A 71 -10.07 -4.86 -8.22
CA ALA A 71 -11.04 -5.64 -7.47
C ALA A 71 -11.57 -6.80 -8.33
N SER A 72 -11.67 -7.98 -7.71
CA SER A 72 -12.20 -9.19 -8.30
C SER A 72 -13.69 -9.04 -8.63
N ALA A 73 -14.21 -9.93 -9.49
CA ALA A 73 -15.62 -9.93 -9.86
C ALA A 73 -16.59 -10.07 -8.66
N ARG A 74 -16.13 -10.67 -7.56
CA ARG A 74 -16.94 -10.88 -6.34
C ARG A 74 -16.86 -9.70 -5.36
N SER A 75 -15.93 -8.76 -5.59
CA SER A 75 -15.75 -7.58 -4.77
C SER A 75 -16.94 -6.63 -4.84
N LEU A 76 -17.17 -5.93 -3.73
CA LEU A 76 -18.15 -4.83 -3.67
C LEU A 76 -17.74 -3.64 -4.53
N PHE A 77 -16.45 -3.53 -4.83
CA PHE A 77 -15.90 -2.45 -5.63
C PHE A 77 -15.76 -2.82 -7.11
N SER A 78 -16.17 -4.04 -7.52
CA SER A 78 -15.99 -4.58 -8.87
C SER A 78 -16.50 -3.64 -9.98
N SER A 79 -17.65 -2.99 -9.76
CA SER A 79 -18.28 -2.05 -10.70
C SER A 79 -18.04 -0.58 -10.38
N SER A 80 -17.15 -0.25 -9.44
CA SER A 80 -16.86 1.16 -9.11
C SER A 80 -16.00 1.86 -10.16
N ASP A 81 -16.17 3.17 -10.31
CA ASP A 81 -15.33 4.01 -11.17
C ASP A 81 -13.85 3.91 -10.78
N ALA A 82 -13.56 3.81 -9.48
CA ALA A 82 -12.21 3.60 -8.96
C ALA A 82 -11.60 2.29 -9.50
N ASN A 83 -12.38 1.20 -9.55
CA ASN A 83 -11.90 -0.07 -10.08
C ASN A 83 -11.71 -0.04 -11.60
N LEU A 84 -12.56 0.70 -12.34
CA LEU A 84 -12.35 0.94 -13.76
C LEU A 84 -11.05 1.70 -14.00
N TRP A 85 -10.83 2.78 -13.25
CA TRP A 85 -9.59 3.55 -13.32
C TRP A 85 -8.37 2.66 -13.03
N CYS A 86 -8.43 1.82 -11.99
CA CYS A 86 -7.34 0.91 -11.67
C CYS A 86 -7.01 -0.07 -12.80
N ARG A 87 -8.02 -0.56 -13.53
CA ARG A 87 -7.83 -1.44 -14.71
C ARG A 87 -7.15 -0.72 -15.87
N GLU A 88 -7.55 0.52 -16.15
CA GLU A 88 -7.02 1.31 -17.26
C GLU A 88 -5.57 1.77 -17.04
N HIS A 89 -5.15 1.86 -15.77
CA HIS A 89 -3.86 2.43 -15.39
C HIS A 89 -2.87 1.40 -14.82
N GLN A 90 -3.03 0.10 -15.11
CA GLN A 90 -2.14 -0.94 -14.61
C GLN A 90 -0.73 -0.85 -15.21
N ILE A 91 0.27 -1.11 -14.38
CA ILE A 91 1.66 -1.31 -14.79
C ILE A 91 2.11 -2.65 -14.21
N HIS A 92 2.63 -3.53 -15.06
CA HIS A 92 3.09 -4.86 -14.65
C HIS A 92 4.61 -5.01 -14.61
N ALA A 93 5.34 -4.09 -15.25
CA ALA A 93 6.78 -4.19 -15.40
C ALA A 93 7.47 -3.96 -14.04
N ASP A 94 8.35 -4.89 -13.66
CA ASP A 94 9.20 -4.75 -12.47
C ASP A 94 10.31 -3.72 -12.74
N PRO A 95 10.30 -2.54 -12.10
CA PRO A 95 11.28 -1.49 -12.36
C PRO A 95 12.68 -1.85 -11.83
N PHE A 96 12.80 -2.94 -11.07
CA PHE A 96 14.04 -3.44 -10.48
C PHE A 96 14.51 -4.75 -11.12
N ALA A 97 13.91 -5.20 -12.21
CA ALA A 97 14.31 -6.41 -12.91
C ALA A 97 15.82 -6.41 -13.20
N GLY A 98 16.51 -7.47 -12.78
CA GLY A 98 17.96 -7.62 -12.96
C GLY A 98 18.83 -6.69 -12.11
N ARG A 99 18.28 -5.98 -11.12
CA ARG A 99 19.01 -5.06 -10.24
C ARG A 99 19.08 -5.54 -8.79
N GLY A 100 20.22 -5.30 -8.16
CA GLY A 100 20.45 -5.62 -6.74
C GLY A 100 20.58 -7.11 -6.46
N HIS A 101 20.62 -7.45 -5.18
CA HIS A 101 20.61 -8.82 -4.71
C HIS A 101 19.34 -9.09 -3.90
N VAL A 102 18.79 -10.30 -4.05
CA VAL A 102 17.60 -10.74 -3.30
C VAL A 102 18.00 -10.98 -1.85
N VAL A 103 17.28 -10.34 -0.93
CA VAL A 103 17.50 -10.43 0.53
C VAL A 103 16.31 -11.06 1.25
N GLY A 104 15.21 -11.30 0.54
CA GLY A 104 14.02 -11.97 1.05
C GLY A 104 12.97 -12.10 -0.05
N LYS A 105 11.85 -12.75 0.30
CA LYS A 105 10.69 -12.90 -0.58
C LYS A 105 9.41 -12.78 0.24
N LEU A 106 8.38 -12.18 -0.35
CA LEU A 106 7.04 -12.22 0.21
C LEU A 106 6.46 -13.65 0.08
N PRO A 107 5.54 -14.06 0.96
CA PRO A 107 4.99 -15.43 0.95
C PRO A 107 4.36 -15.86 -0.39
N TRP A 108 3.89 -14.91 -1.19
CA TRP A 108 3.29 -15.17 -2.51
C TRP A 108 4.26 -14.97 -3.69
N GLY A 109 5.56 -14.78 -3.43
CA GLY A 109 6.61 -14.84 -4.46
C GLY A 109 7.47 -13.59 -4.66
N PRO A 110 6.93 -12.35 -4.63
CA PRO A 110 7.70 -11.15 -4.95
C PRO A 110 8.98 -11.01 -4.14
N GLU A 111 10.05 -10.58 -4.82
CA GLU A 111 11.38 -10.50 -4.22
C GLU A 111 11.57 -9.16 -3.49
N ILE A 112 12.23 -9.24 -2.34
CA ILE A 112 12.77 -8.09 -1.63
C ILE A 112 14.23 -8.00 -2.03
N ARG A 113 14.62 -6.88 -2.63
CA ARG A 113 15.97 -6.68 -3.18
C ARG A 113 16.67 -5.55 -2.44
N ARG A 114 17.98 -5.66 -2.30
CA ARG A 114 18.83 -4.57 -1.84
C ARG A 114 19.64 -4.03 -3.01
N ILE A 115 19.52 -2.73 -3.23
CA ILE A 115 20.19 -1.99 -4.31
C ILE A 115 20.94 -0.83 -3.66
N GLY A 116 22.27 -0.95 -3.55
CA GLY A 116 23.06 0.01 -2.77
C GLY A 116 22.61 0.04 -1.32
N LYS A 117 22.23 1.23 -0.82
CA LYS A 117 21.79 1.45 0.57
C LYS A 117 20.29 1.24 0.78
N VAL A 118 19.51 1.02 -0.28
CA VAL A 118 18.05 0.90 -0.18
C VAL A 118 17.59 -0.54 -0.31
N GLN A 119 16.49 -0.86 0.38
CA GLN A 119 15.73 -2.09 0.22
C GLN A 119 14.44 -1.78 -0.53
N VAL A 120 14.19 -2.51 -1.61
CA VAL A 120 13.03 -2.32 -2.48
C VAL A 120 12.22 -3.61 -2.57
N CYS A 121 10.91 -3.48 -2.68
CA CYS A 121 10.03 -4.57 -3.08
C CYS A 121 9.04 -4.04 -4.11
N HIS A 122 8.98 -4.68 -5.27
CA HIS A 122 7.92 -4.45 -6.25
C HIS A 122 7.02 -5.66 -6.26
N TYR A 123 5.72 -5.47 -6.01
CA TYR A 123 4.84 -6.60 -5.80
C TYR A 123 3.43 -6.37 -6.33
N TYR A 124 2.85 -7.47 -6.82
CA TYR A 124 1.42 -7.60 -7.05
C TYR A 124 0.75 -8.26 -5.85
N GLU A 125 -0.44 -7.81 -5.55
CA GLU A 125 -1.29 -8.42 -4.53
C GLU A 125 -1.70 -9.83 -5.01
N PRO A 126 -1.57 -10.90 -4.19
CA PRO A 126 -2.07 -12.23 -4.50
C PRO A 126 -3.60 -12.22 -4.51
N THR A 127 -4.17 -13.19 -5.21
CA THR A 127 -5.62 -13.28 -5.36
C THR A 127 -6.29 -13.81 -4.09
N PRO A 128 -7.58 -13.51 -3.86
CA PRO A 128 -8.33 -14.09 -2.76
C PRO A 128 -8.29 -15.63 -2.75
N GLU A 129 -8.28 -16.27 -3.93
CA GLU A 129 -8.15 -17.73 -4.05
C GLU A 129 -6.78 -18.23 -3.58
N TRP A 130 -5.72 -17.46 -3.84
CA TRP A 130 -4.38 -17.76 -3.32
C TRP A 130 -4.38 -17.69 -1.79
N GLU A 131 -4.93 -16.62 -1.21
CA GLU A 131 -5.02 -16.43 0.24
C GLU A 131 -5.78 -17.57 0.92
N LEU A 132 -6.94 -17.94 0.36
CA LEU A 132 -7.76 -19.03 0.86
C LEU A 132 -7.03 -20.38 0.80
N ARG A 133 -6.37 -20.67 -0.32
CA ARG A 133 -5.62 -21.93 -0.51
C ARG A 133 -4.47 -22.06 0.50
N HIS A 134 -3.76 -20.97 0.77
CA HIS A 134 -2.59 -20.98 1.65
C HIS A 134 -2.92 -20.68 3.11
N ARG A 135 -4.19 -20.36 3.41
CA ARG A 135 -4.65 -19.94 4.74
C ARG A 135 -3.83 -18.77 5.30
N LEU A 136 -3.46 -17.85 4.40
CA LEU A 136 -2.69 -16.66 4.72
C LEU A 136 -3.47 -15.44 4.27
N ALA A 137 -3.97 -14.67 5.22
CA ALA A 137 -4.54 -13.36 4.96
C ALA A 137 -3.42 -12.32 4.94
N ARG A 138 -3.39 -11.47 3.90
CA ARG A 138 -2.40 -10.38 3.81
C ARG A 138 -2.71 -9.19 4.71
N SER A 139 -3.99 -9.02 5.03
CA SER A 139 -4.48 -7.91 5.83
C SER A 139 -5.69 -8.36 6.62
N SER A 140 -5.99 -7.64 7.70
CA SER A 140 -7.29 -7.65 8.34
C SER A 140 -7.83 -6.23 8.29
N ASN A 141 -9.08 -6.09 7.86
CA ASN A 141 -9.64 -4.79 7.49
C ASN A 141 -10.73 -4.42 8.49
N LEU A 142 -10.38 -3.55 9.44
CA LEU A 142 -11.34 -2.97 10.37
C LEU A 142 -12.10 -1.84 9.70
N LEU A 143 -13.40 -2.04 9.52
CA LEU A 143 -14.31 -1.04 9.00
C LEU A 143 -14.82 -0.13 10.13
N ALA A 144 -15.26 1.07 9.76
CA ALA A 144 -15.78 2.06 10.70
C ALA A 144 -17.01 1.58 11.50
N ASP A 145 -17.70 0.55 11.00
CA ASP A 145 -18.85 -0.08 11.65
C ASP A 145 -18.46 -1.22 12.61
N GLY A 146 -17.16 -1.38 12.89
CA GLY A 146 -16.63 -2.41 13.79
C GLY A 146 -16.51 -3.80 13.18
N ARG A 147 -16.93 -4.02 11.92
CA ARG A 147 -16.74 -5.30 11.24
C ARG A 147 -15.30 -5.46 10.80
N VAL A 148 -14.76 -6.67 10.96
CA VAL A 148 -13.42 -6.98 10.48
C VAL A 148 -13.40 -8.16 9.55
N TYR A 149 -12.87 -7.91 8.37
CA TYR A 149 -12.79 -8.86 7.28
C TYR A 149 -11.35 -9.31 7.05
N ALA A 150 -11.16 -10.61 6.78
CA ALA A 150 -9.89 -11.12 6.28
C ALA A 150 -9.60 -10.62 4.85
N SER A 151 -10.65 -10.26 4.10
CA SER A 151 -10.54 -9.69 2.76
C SER A 151 -11.75 -8.83 2.42
N LEU A 152 -11.53 -7.61 1.91
CA LEU A 152 -12.63 -6.76 1.41
C LEU A 152 -13.25 -7.29 0.10
N GLU A 153 -12.65 -8.34 -0.48
CA GLU A 153 -13.10 -8.97 -1.71
C GLU A 153 -14.17 -10.03 -1.51
N ASP A 154 -14.35 -10.52 -0.28
CA ASP A 154 -15.35 -11.52 0.04
C ASP A 154 -16.09 -11.17 1.33
N ARG A 155 -17.39 -10.91 1.23
CA ARG A 155 -18.27 -10.69 2.39
C ARG A 155 -18.32 -11.90 3.33
N ALA A 156 -18.02 -13.11 2.86
CA ALA A 156 -17.94 -14.29 3.71
C ALA A 156 -16.67 -14.30 4.58
N SER A 157 -15.73 -13.38 4.36
CA SER A 157 -14.47 -13.32 5.11
C SER A 157 -14.56 -12.56 6.44
N LEU A 158 -15.76 -12.31 6.96
CA LEU A 158 -15.95 -11.67 8.26
C LEU A 158 -15.31 -12.53 9.36
N LEU A 159 -14.26 -12.00 9.98
CA LEU A 159 -13.53 -12.64 11.07
C LEU A 159 -14.17 -12.32 12.42
N TYR A 160 -14.49 -11.04 12.65
CA TYR A 160 -15.03 -10.58 13.91
C TYR A 160 -15.89 -9.33 13.74
N ARG A 161 -16.73 -9.06 14.74
CA ARG A 161 -17.41 -7.78 14.93
C ARG A 161 -16.98 -7.25 16.28
N LEU A 162 -16.36 -6.07 16.31
CA LEU A 162 -16.13 -5.37 17.55
C LEU A 162 -17.49 -4.96 18.12
N ASP A 163 -17.72 -5.28 19.39
CA ASP A 163 -18.85 -4.73 20.12
C ASP A 163 -18.61 -3.24 20.28
N CYS A 164 -19.13 -2.44 19.35
CA CYS A 164 -19.19 -1.00 19.51
C CYS A 164 -20.20 -0.70 20.62
N SER A 165 -19.76 -0.72 21.89
CA SER A 165 -20.46 0.08 22.90
C SER A 165 -20.47 1.52 22.38
N PRO A 166 -21.64 2.19 22.28
CA PRO A 166 -21.68 3.58 21.87
C PRO A 166 -20.73 4.35 22.77
N MET A 167 -19.73 4.98 22.17
CA MET A 167 -18.80 5.86 22.85
C MET A 167 -19.68 6.90 23.54
N ARG A 168 -19.80 6.84 24.88
CA ARG A 168 -20.58 7.82 25.65
C ARG A 168 -20.09 9.18 25.20
N ALA A 169 -20.98 9.96 24.58
CA ALA A 169 -20.70 11.35 24.29
C ALA A 169 -20.20 11.98 25.59
N ALA A 170 -18.94 12.40 25.60
CA ALA A 170 -18.42 13.19 26.69
C ALA A 170 -19.21 14.51 26.65
N ASN A 171 -20.22 14.61 27.51
CA ASN A 171 -20.92 15.87 27.75
C ASN A 171 -19.84 16.89 28.17
N ARG A 172 -19.59 17.87 27.30
CA ARG A 172 -18.95 19.13 27.68
C ARG A 172 -19.99 20.04 28.29
#